data_AF-A0A3B8JD94-F1
#
_entry.id   AF-A0A3B8JD94-F1
#
_cell.length_a   1.000
_cell.length_b   1.000
_cell.length_c   1.000
_cell.angle_alpha   90.00
_cell.angle_beta   90.00
_cell.angle_gamma   90.00
#
_symmetry.space_group_name_H-M   'P 1'
#
loop_
_entity.id
_entity.type
_entity.pdbx_description
1 polymer ?
#
loop_
_entity_poly.entity_id
_entity_poly.type
_entity_poly.pdbx_seq_one_letter_code
_entity_poly.pdbx_strand_id
1 'polypeptide(L)' 'MTEKLLCQLPPPLKPGDLLRVVSPSGTLREFEAFQKGLEIWRSRGYKLELQSNWDAREGYLAGKDSERRQQLAQAWKDP' A
#
# COMPACT_ATOMS: atom_id res chain seq x y z
N MET A 1 -7.86 0.80 36.69
CA MET A 1 -6.55 0.89 36.01
C MET A 1 -6.71 0.17 34.68
N THR A 2 -6.82 0.90 33.59
CA THR A 2 -6.98 0.30 32.25
C THR A 2 -5.62 -0.19 31.79
N GLU A 3 -5.50 -1.51 31.59
CA GLU A 3 -4.30 -2.11 30.99
C GLU A 3 -4.03 -1.44 29.65
N LYS A 4 -2.87 -0.77 29.56
CA LYS A 4 -2.41 -0.16 28.32
C LYS A 4 -1.97 -1.31 27.41
N LEU A 5 -2.85 -1.71 26.49
CA LEU A 5 -2.48 -2.61 25.41
C LEU A 5 -1.22 -2.05 24.73
N LEU A 6 -0.18 -2.87 24.61
CA LEU A 6 1.09 -2.49 23.97
C LEU A 6 0.91 -2.19 22.46
N CYS A 7 -0.23 -2.55 21.90
CA CYS A 7 -0.59 -2.34 20.50
C CYS A 7 -1.95 -1.66 20.39
N GLN A 8 -1.99 -0.51 19.74
CA GLN A 8 -3.24 0.16 19.36
C GLN A 8 -3.73 -0.43 18.03
N LEU A 9 -4.89 -1.06 18.05
CA LEU A 9 -5.51 -1.60 16.83
C LEU A 9 -6.10 -0.45 15.98
N PRO A 10 -5.92 -0.47 14.65
CA PRO A 10 -6.61 0.47 13.77
C PRO A 10 -8.11 0.16 13.74
N PRO A 11 -8.96 1.14 13.35
CA PRO A 11 -10.36 0.87 13.08
C PRO A 11 -10.52 -0.14 11.93
N PRO A 12 -11.61 -0.91 11.91
CA PRO A 12 -11.90 -1.81 10.79
C PRO A 12 -12.19 -1.01 9.51
N LEU A 13 -11.84 -1.59 8.37
CA LEU A 13 -12.14 -1.02 7.04
C LEU A 13 -13.64 -1.10 6.73
N LYS A 14 -14.13 -0.13 5.96
CA LYS A 14 -15.47 -0.11 5.38
C LYS A 14 -15.43 0.28 3.88
N PRO A 15 -16.43 -0.14 3.08
CA PRO A 15 -16.56 0.35 1.71
C PRO A 15 -16.53 1.89 1.65
N GLY A 16 -15.84 2.43 0.66
CA GLY A 16 -15.57 3.85 0.50
C GLY A 16 -14.22 4.31 1.08
N ASP A 17 -13.62 3.52 1.97
CA ASP A 17 -12.28 3.81 2.50
C ASP A 17 -11.21 3.75 1.40
N LEU A 18 -10.15 4.53 1.60
CA LEU A 18 -9.01 4.63 0.70
C LEU A 18 -7.91 3.67 1.14
N LEU A 19 -7.42 2.86 0.20
CA LEU A 19 -6.25 2.01 0.38
C LEU A 19 -5.11 2.55 -0.48
N ARG A 20 -3.95 2.80 0.14
CA ARG A 20 -2.71 3.19 -0.53
C ARG A 20 -1.90 1.94 -0.90
N VAL A 21 -1.54 1.80 -2.16
CA VAL A 21 -0.70 0.69 -2.66
C VAL A 21 0.77 1.10 -2.58
N VAL A 22 1.60 0.26 -1.97
CA VAL A 22 3.05 0.49 -1.80
C VAL A 22 3.86 -0.74 -2.23
N SER A 23 5.06 -0.51 -2.75
CA SER A 23 5.95 -1.56 -3.27
C SER A 23 7.25 -1.62 -2.43
N PRO A 24 7.24 -2.14 -1.19
CA PRO A 24 8.40 -2.05 -0.28
C PRO A 24 9.54 -3.02 -0.60
N SER A 25 9.35 -3.95 -1.54
CA SER A 25 10.24 -5.09 -1.78
C SER A 25 10.69 -5.18 -3.25
N GLY A 26 10.30 -6.25 -3.96
CA GLY A 26 10.68 -6.49 -5.35
C GLY A 26 9.80 -5.73 -6.34
N THR A 27 10.35 -5.43 -7.51
CA THR A 27 9.61 -4.79 -8.61
C THR A 27 8.44 -5.67 -9.05
N LEU A 28 7.36 -5.03 -9.51
CA LEU A 28 6.29 -5.72 -10.20
C LEU A 28 6.83 -6.31 -11.51
N ARG A 29 6.41 -7.55 -11.79
CA ARG A 29 6.79 -8.31 -13.00
C ARG A 29 5.57 -8.68 -13.83
N GLU A 30 4.47 -9.00 -13.17
CA GLU A 30 3.22 -9.47 -13.76
C GLU A 30 2.14 -8.40 -13.62
N PHE A 31 2.12 -7.43 -14.54
CA PHE A 31 1.18 -6.30 -14.49
C PHE A 31 -0.28 -6.74 -14.61
N GLU A 32 -0.58 -7.78 -15.38
CA GLU A 32 -1.95 -8.29 -15.50
C GLU A 32 -2.47 -8.84 -14.16
N ALA A 33 -1.66 -9.64 -13.46
CA ALA A 33 -2.00 -10.16 -12.14
C ALA A 33 -2.15 -9.02 -11.13
N PHE A 34 -1.28 -8.01 -11.19
CA PHE A 34 -1.39 -6.80 -10.38
C PHE A 34 -2.72 -6.08 -10.59
N GLN A 35 -3.12 -5.81 -11.84
CA GLN A 35 -4.39 -5.15 -12.15
C GLN A 35 -5.60 -5.96 -11.67
N LYS A 36 -5.59 -7.30 -11.86
CA LYS A 36 -6.62 -8.18 -11.31
C LYS A 36 -6.72 -8.08 -9.79
N GLY A 37 -5.58 -7.99 -9.11
CA GLY A 37 -5.50 -7.74 -7.66
C GLY A 37 -6.18 -6.43 -7.25
N LEU A 38 -5.92 -5.34 -7.99
CA LEU A 38 -6.58 -4.05 -7.74
C LEU A 38 -8.10 -4.14 -7.90
N GLU A 39 -8.59 -4.84 -8.93
CA GLU A 39 -10.03 -4.98 -9.17
C GLU A 39 -10.76 -5.75 -8.05
N ILE A 40 -10.10 -6.70 -7.39
CA ILE A 40 -10.69 -7.38 -6.22
C ILE A 40 -10.97 -6.37 -5.10
N TRP A 41 -10.08 -5.42 -4.85
CA TRP A 41 -10.31 -4.40 -3.82
C TRP A 41 -11.34 -3.36 -4.27
N ARG A 42 -11.30 -2.92 -5.53
CA ARG A 42 -12.30 -1.99 -6.08
C ARG A 42 -13.72 -2.57 -6.04
N SER A 43 -13.89 -3.83 -6.41
CA SER A 43 -15.20 -4.51 -6.37
C SER A 43 -15.77 -4.69 -4.96
N ARG A 44 -14.92 -4.66 -3.91
CA ARG A 44 -15.35 -4.61 -2.51
C ARG A 44 -15.75 -3.20 -2.05
N GLY A 45 -15.65 -2.20 -2.93
CA GLY A 45 -16.07 -0.82 -2.68
C GLY A 45 -14.96 0.09 -2.17
N TYR A 46 -13.69 -0.34 -2.18
CA TYR A 46 -12.58 0.52 -1.73
C TYR A 46 -12.07 1.44 -2.84
N LYS A 47 -11.60 2.62 -2.45
CA LYS A 47 -10.82 3.51 -3.33
C LYS A 47 -9.36 3.07 -3.27
N LEU A 48 -8.68 3.05 -4.41
CA LEU A 48 -7.26 2.71 -4.46
C LEU A 48 -6.47 3.89 -5.00
N GLU A 49 -5.34 4.21 -4.36
CA GLU A 49 -4.32 5.07 -4.95
C GLU A 49 -2.98 4.35 -4.99
N LEU A 50 -2.34 4.43 -6.15
CA LEU A 50 -0.98 3.96 -6.37
C LEU A 50 -0.05 5.16 -6.19
N GLN A 51 0.94 5.03 -5.30
CA GLN A 51 1.93 6.08 -5.08
C GLN A 51 2.78 6.32 -6.33
N SER A 52 3.43 7.48 -6.41
CA SER A 52 4.45 7.71 -7.44
C SER A 52 5.52 6.61 -7.40
N ASN A 53 5.99 6.19 -8.57
CA ASN A 53 7.01 5.15 -8.73
C ASN A 53 6.56 3.75 -8.24
N TRP A 54 5.26 3.46 -8.15
CA TRP A 54 4.76 2.13 -7.74
C TRP A 54 5.26 0.98 -8.63
N ASP A 55 5.58 1.28 -9.89
CA ASP A 55 6.12 0.39 -10.92
C ASP A 55 7.63 0.59 -11.19
N ALA A 56 8.31 1.37 -10.35
CA ALA A 56 9.75 1.60 -10.49
C ALA A 56 10.56 0.31 -10.34
N ARG A 57 11.72 0.30 -11.00
CA ARG A 57 12.60 -0.86 -11.06
C ARG A 57 14.06 -0.47 -10.92
N GLU A 58 14.70 -1.05 -9.91
CA GLU A 58 16.14 -1.01 -9.67
C GLU A 58 16.64 -2.46 -9.58
N GLY A 59 17.00 -3.04 -10.74
CA GLY A 59 17.31 -4.47 -10.83
C GLY A 59 16.11 -5.36 -10.46
N TYR A 60 16.20 -6.03 -9.30
CA TYR A 60 15.11 -6.85 -8.74
C TYR A 60 14.22 -6.09 -7.74
N LEU A 61 14.60 -4.87 -7.34
CA LEU A 61 13.92 -4.05 -6.34
C LEU A 61 12.90 -3.11 -6.98
N ALA A 62 11.85 -2.76 -6.23
CA ALA A 62 10.84 -1.77 -6.61
C ALA A 62 11.35 -0.33 -6.42
N GLY A 63 12.45 0.00 -7.09
CA GLY A 63 13.17 1.26 -6.93
C GLY A 63 14.19 1.25 -5.77
N LYS A 64 14.83 2.40 -5.57
CA LYS A 64 15.86 2.63 -4.55
C LYS A 64 15.26 2.57 -3.15
N ASP A 65 16.08 2.28 -2.16
CA ASP A 65 15.69 2.24 -0.74
C ASP A 65 14.99 3.53 -0.30
N SER A 66 15.48 4.68 -0.76
CA SER A 66 14.89 5.99 -0.49
C SER A 66 13.46 6.12 -1.02
N GLU A 67 13.19 5.58 -2.21
CA GLU A 67 11.89 5.62 -2.89
C GLU A 67 10.90 4.69 -2.20
N ARG A 68 11.30 3.44 -1.94
CA ARG A 68 10.47 2.45 -1.23
C ARG A 68 10.08 2.92 0.17
N ARG A 69 11.04 3.50 0.92
CA ARG A 69 10.78 4.12 2.23
C ARG A 69 9.82 5.31 2.10
N GLN A 70 9.95 6.13 1.07
CA GLN A 70 9.10 7.30 0.87
C GLN A 70 7.64 6.91 0.56
N GLN A 71 7.41 5.89 -0.28
CA GLN A 71 6.06 5.39 -0.55
C GLN A 71 5.32 5.01 0.74
N LEU A 72 6.00 4.23 1.61
CA LEU A 72 5.42 3.86 2.91
C LEU A 72 5.19 5.08 3.80
N ALA A 73 6.16 5.99 3.89
CA ALA A 73 6.05 7.18 4.72
C ALA A 73 4.93 8.12 4.27
N GLN A 74 4.68 8.24 2.96
CA GLN A 74 3.57 9.02 2.41
C GLN A 74 2.24 8.35 2.73
N ALA A 75 2.12 7.04 2.48
CA ALA A 75 0.91 6.29 2.79
C ALA A 75 0.56 6.31 4.30
N TRP A 76 1.56 6.29 5.18
CA TRP A 76 1.37 6.30 6.63
C TRP A 76 0.97 7.66 7.20
N LYS A 77 1.40 8.75 6.57
CA LYS A 77 1.18 10.12 7.05
C LYS A 77 -0.05 10.79 6.44
N ASP A 78 -0.73 10.09 5.54
CA ASP A 78 -1.96 10.53 4.92
C ASP A 78 -3.15 10.29 5.87
N PRO A 79 -3.89 11.33 6.28
CA PRO A 79 -4.91 11.25 7.32
C PRO A 79 -6.20 10.53 6.90
#